data_AF-A0A0G2I8S9-F1
#
_entry.id   AF-A0A0G2I8S9-F1
#
_cell.length_a   1.000
_cell.length_b   1.000
_cell.length_c   1.000
_cell.angle_alpha   90.00
_cell.angle_beta   90.00
_cell.angle_gamma   90.00
#
_symmetry.space_group_name_H-M   'P 1'
#
loop_
_entity.id
_entity.type
_entity.pdbx_description
1 polymer ?
#
loop_
_entity_poly.entity_id
_entity_poly.type
_entity_poly.pdbx_seq_one_letter_code
_entity_poly.pdbx_strand_id
1 'polypeptide(L)'
;MSQIPLNAAASIGDNNRQATSSLPPEVIQCLENARFLHLATCTDNIPNVSLMNYTYLPSSPYSPSEPVIVMTTNPASKKMANLLTNPHVSLLVHDWVSHRPPTTTARRLSGGNSSVSPSRSSLASLLLNLNTSAMSSISATIHGSARVVPAGTDEERFYRQAHLDNNTFDSDAGAGFNPFGQPGGGARAGGDSAASGTEDGGRECFVAGEEVRVIIVAVRGVRISDWKGNVKDWELVGPAAAGQRPVLVNGVS
;
A
#
# COMPACT_ATOMS: atom_id res chain seq x y z
N MET A 1 2.10 -0.43 34.07
CA MET A 1 2.95 -0.40 32.87
C MET A 1 3.06 -1.83 32.36
N SER A 2 2.42 -2.16 31.24
CA SER A 2 2.61 -3.46 30.59
C SER A 2 4.01 -3.48 30.00
N GLN A 3 4.87 -4.35 30.54
CA GLN A 3 6.24 -4.52 30.07
C GLN A 3 6.20 -5.03 28.62
N ILE A 4 6.90 -4.35 27.70
CA ILE A 4 7.04 -4.83 26.32
C ILE A 4 7.78 -6.17 26.39
N PRO A 5 7.20 -7.27 25.89
CA PRO A 5 7.88 -8.56 25.90
C PRO A 5 9.18 -8.43 25.08
N LEU A 6 10.31 -8.75 25.71
CA LEU A 6 11.62 -8.74 25.05
C LEU A 6 11.84 -9.99 24.17
N ASN A 7 10.92 -10.95 24.23
CA ASN A 7 10.96 -12.18 23.45
C ASN A 7 10.03 -12.02 22.23
N ALA A 8 10.62 -11.83 21.05
CA ALA A 8 9.90 -11.96 19.79
C ALA A 8 9.86 -13.43 19.35
N ALA A 9 8.82 -13.84 18.61
CA ALA A 9 8.79 -15.16 18.00
C ALA A 9 9.98 -15.33 17.03
N ALA A 10 10.60 -16.51 17.03
CA ALA A 10 11.66 -16.81 16.08
C ALA A 10 11.13 -16.70 14.64
N SER A 11 11.79 -15.87 13.83
CA SER A 11 11.37 -15.59 12.44
C SER A 11 12.18 -16.39 11.40
N ILE A 12 13.14 -17.19 11.86
CA ILE A 12 13.99 -18.07 11.07
C ILE A 12 13.41 -19.49 11.06
N GLY A 13 13.12 -20.03 9.87
CA GLY A 13 12.47 -21.34 9.65
C GLY A 13 10.99 -21.24 9.21
N ASP A 14 10.47 -22.28 8.54
CA ASP A 14 9.06 -22.39 8.07
C ASP A 14 8.04 -22.65 9.20
N ASN A 15 8.40 -22.34 10.43
CA ASN A 15 7.55 -22.60 11.59
C ASN A 15 6.31 -21.71 11.50
N ASN A 16 5.15 -22.31 11.24
CA ASN A 16 3.83 -21.66 11.11
C ASN A 16 3.47 -21.09 9.72
N ARG A 17 4.07 -21.60 8.64
CA ARG A 17 3.70 -21.25 7.25
C ARG A 17 2.34 -21.87 6.87
N GLN A 18 1.39 -21.01 6.49
CA GLN A 18 0.07 -21.43 6.04
C GLN A 18 -0.08 -21.19 4.53
N ALA A 19 -0.36 -22.26 3.78
CA ALA A 19 -0.74 -22.14 2.38
C ALA A 19 -2.18 -21.61 2.26
N THR A 20 -2.38 -20.58 1.45
CA THR A 20 -3.70 -19.99 1.21
C THR A 20 -3.86 -19.64 -0.27
N SER A 21 -5.10 -19.67 -0.77
CA SER A 21 -5.45 -19.23 -2.12
C SER A 21 -5.73 -17.73 -2.22
N SER A 22 -5.88 -17.04 -1.08
CA SER A 22 -6.14 -15.60 -1.01
C SER A 22 -5.41 -14.96 0.16
N LEU A 23 -5.24 -13.63 0.10
CA LEU A 23 -4.63 -12.87 1.18
C LEU A 23 -5.49 -12.92 2.46
N PRO A 24 -4.88 -12.99 3.65
CA PRO A 24 -5.62 -12.88 4.90
C PRO A 24 -6.44 -11.57 4.96
N PRO A 25 -7.67 -11.59 5.51
CA PRO A 25 -8.54 -10.42 5.54
C PRO A 25 -7.89 -9.20 6.21
N GLU A 26 -7.05 -9.40 7.20
CA GLU A 26 -6.38 -8.32 7.92
C GLU A 26 -5.34 -7.61 7.02
N VAL A 27 -4.67 -8.36 6.14
CA VAL A 27 -3.74 -7.80 5.14
C VAL A 27 -4.50 -7.02 4.09
N ILE A 28 -5.63 -7.55 3.62
CA ILE A 28 -6.50 -6.85 2.66
C ILE A 28 -6.99 -5.53 3.26
N GLN A 29 -7.51 -5.58 4.50
CA GLN A 29 -7.95 -4.38 5.20
C GLN A 29 -6.81 -3.37 5.41
N CYS A 30 -5.58 -3.84 5.71
CA CYS A 30 -4.41 -2.98 5.81
C CYS A 30 -4.10 -2.31 4.45
N LEU A 31 -4.11 -3.08 3.35
CA LEU A 31 -3.87 -2.59 2.00
C LEU A 31 -4.97 -1.63 1.48
N GLU A 32 -6.21 -1.80 1.91
CA GLU A 32 -7.31 -0.91 1.53
C GLU A 32 -7.26 0.41 2.29
N ASN A 33 -6.84 0.38 3.56
CA ASN A 33 -6.83 1.56 4.41
C ASN A 33 -5.55 2.39 4.29
N ALA A 34 -4.40 1.75 4.05
CA ALA A 34 -3.12 2.43 3.96
C ALA A 34 -3.02 3.28 2.68
N ARG A 35 -2.48 4.50 2.83
CA ARG A 35 -2.21 5.41 1.71
C ARG A 35 -0.93 5.04 0.97
N PHE A 36 0.09 4.65 1.71
CA PHE A 36 1.42 4.37 1.20
C PHE A 36 1.92 3.01 1.67
N LEU A 37 2.85 2.44 0.93
CA LEU A 37 3.66 1.31 1.36
C LEU A 37 5.15 1.60 1.12
N HIS A 38 6.01 0.81 1.73
CA HIS A 38 7.45 0.88 1.49
C HIS A 38 7.85 -0.25 0.54
N LEU A 39 8.47 0.11 -0.59
CA LEU A 39 9.07 -0.83 -1.54
C LEU A 39 10.56 -1.00 -1.22
N ALA A 40 10.96 -2.21 -0.85
CA ALA A 40 12.35 -2.61 -0.71
C ALA A 40 12.82 -3.36 -1.97
N THR A 41 13.95 -2.91 -2.52
CA THR A 41 14.65 -3.50 -3.67
C THR A 41 16.11 -3.74 -3.31
N CYS A 42 16.80 -4.63 -4.02
CA CYS A 42 18.21 -4.92 -3.76
C CYS A 42 18.92 -5.32 -5.04
N THR A 43 20.10 -4.75 -5.26
CA THR A 43 21.04 -5.11 -6.34
C THR A 43 22.44 -5.12 -5.75
N ASP A 44 23.25 -6.12 -6.09
CA ASP A 44 24.61 -6.30 -5.57
C ASP A 44 24.71 -6.28 -4.03
N ASN A 45 23.70 -6.84 -3.35
CA ASN A 45 23.57 -6.82 -1.89
C ASN A 45 23.48 -5.40 -1.27
N ILE A 46 23.12 -4.40 -2.07
CA ILE A 46 22.87 -3.02 -1.62
C ILE A 46 21.35 -2.80 -1.54
N PRO A 47 20.76 -2.79 -0.33
CA PRO A 47 19.33 -2.57 -0.17
C PRO A 47 18.94 -1.12 -0.43
N ASN A 48 17.73 -0.92 -0.96
CA ASN A 48 17.11 0.38 -1.11
C ASN A 48 15.63 0.32 -0.75
N VAL A 49 15.14 1.31 -0.01
CA VAL A 49 13.73 1.43 0.37
C VAL A 49 13.17 2.74 -0.17
N SER A 50 11.98 2.69 -0.77
CA SER A 50 11.25 3.85 -1.30
C SER A 50 9.81 3.86 -0.79
N LEU A 51 9.28 5.03 -0.43
CA LEU A 51 7.85 5.22 -0.16
C LEU A 51 7.08 5.28 -1.48
N MET A 52 6.00 4.51 -1.60
CA MET A 52 5.25 4.38 -2.85
C MET A 52 3.75 4.66 -2.64
N ASN A 53 3.19 5.45 -3.54
CA ASN A 53 1.76 5.35 -3.86
C ASN A 53 1.53 3.98 -4.49
N TYR A 54 0.45 3.31 -4.09
CA TYR A 54 0.12 2.01 -4.64
C TYR A 54 -1.39 1.85 -4.85
N THR A 55 -1.72 0.81 -5.60
CA THR A 55 -3.08 0.33 -5.77
C THR A 55 -3.07 -1.19 -5.63
N TYR A 56 -3.84 -1.69 -4.68
CA TYR A 56 -4.07 -3.12 -4.52
C TYR A 56 -5.22 -3.56 -5.42
N LEU A 57 -5.01 -4.61 -6.20
CA LEU A 57 -6.05 -5.25 -7.01
C LEU A 57 -6.10 -6.74 -6.63
N PRO A 58 -7.24 -7.26 -6.12
CA PRO A 58 -7.37 -8.68 -5.78
C PRO A 58 -7.36 -9.58 -7.02
N SER A 59 -7.74 -9.04 -8.19
CA SER A 59 -7.63 -9.67 -9.50
C SER A 59 -7.66 -8.59 -10.59
N SER A 60 -7.18 -8.90 -11.79
CA SER A 60 -7.28 -8.04 -12.96
C SER A 60 -7.46 -8.86 -14.25
N PRO A 61 -7.83 -8.23 -15.39
CA PRO A 61 -7.87 -8.92 -16.68
C PRO A 61 -6.52 -9.52 -17.12
N TYR A 62 -5.41 -8.97 -16.60
CA TYR A 62 -4.05 -9.41 -16.93
C TYR A 62 -3.43 -10.32 -15.85
N SER A 63 -4.05 -10.39 -14.67
CA SER A 63 -3.69 -11.24 -13.53
C SER A 63 -4.97 -11.74 -12.83
N PRO A 64 -5.72 -12.67 -13.43
CA PRO A 64 -7.04 -13.07 -12.92
C PRO A 64 -6.96 -13.98 -11.68
N SER A 65 -5.85 -14.71 -11.52
CA SER A 65 -5.67 -15.71 -10.48
C SER A 65 -4.75 -15.30 -9.34
N GLU A 66 -4.18 -14.09 -9.40
CA GLU A 66 -3.24 -13.60 -8.38
C GLU A 66 -3.49 -12.12 -8.06
N PRO A 67 -3.46 -11.74 -6.77
CA PRO A 67 -3.52 -10.34 -6.39
C PRO A 67 -2.23 -9.62 -6.77
N VAL A 68 -2.39 -8.37 -7.22
CA VAL A 68 -1.28 -7.53 -7.64
C VAL A 68 -1.28 -6.18 -6.93
N ILE A 69 -0.08 -5.66 -6.71
CA ILE A 69 0.14 -4.30 -6.24
C ILE A 69 0.71 -3.49 -7.40
N VAL A 70 -0.01 -2.46 -7.80
CA VAL A 70 0.35 -1.55 -8.89
C VAL A 70 1.00 -0.32 -8.30
N MET A 71 2.14 0.07 -8.89
CA MET A 71 2.87 1.28 -8.54
C MET A 71 3.34 1.97 -9.82
N THR A 72 3.75 3.22 -9.70
CA THR A 72 4.35 3.98 -10.79
C THR A 72 5.73 4.51 -10.38
N THR A 73 6.65 4.64 -11.34
CA THR A 73 7.97 5.22 -11.08
C THR A 73 8.53 5.92 -12.31
N ASN A 74 9.39 6.91 -12.06
CA ASN A 74 10.27 7.48 -13.07
C ASN A 74 11.31 6.41 -13.53
N PRO A 75 11.51 6.22 -14.85
CA PRO A 75 12.44 5.25 -15.42
C PRO A 75 13.91 5.52 -15.08
N ALA A 76 14.28 6.76 -14.78
CA ALA A 76 15.64 7.15 -14.37
C ALA A 76 15.93 6.90 -12.88
N SER A 77 14.98 6.35 -12.11
CA SER A 77 15.15 6.14 -10.67
C SER A 77 15.97 4.90 -10.32
N LYS A 78 16.66 4.93 -9.17
CA LYS A 78 17.40 3.77 -8.63
C LYS A 78 16.53 2.52 -8.49
N LYS A 79 15.28 2.68 -8.02
CA LYS A 79 14.32 1.57 -7.93
C LYS A 79 14.02 0.94 -9.30
N MET A 80 13.93 1.72 -10.38
CA MET A 80 13.76 1.17 -11.72
C MET A 80 14.96 0.28 -12.11
N ALA A 81 16.19 0.78 -11.97
CA ALA A 81 17.39 0.01 -12.28
C ALA A 81 17.47 -1.29 -11.46
N ASN A 82 17.15 -1.20 -10.16
CA ASN A 82 17.12 -2.37 -9.29
C ASN A 82 16.09 -3.41 -9.75
N LEU A 83 14.88 -2.98 -10.09
CA LEU A 83 13.78 -3.86 -10.52
C LEU A 83 14.07 -4.58 -11.83
N LEU A 84 14.77 -3.92 -12.76
CA LEU A 84 15.18 -4.53 -14.03
C LEU A 84 16.23 -5.63 -13.82
N THR A 85 17.05 -5.51 -12.78
CA THR A 85 18.13 -6.46 -12.47
C THR A 85 17.66 -7.60 -11.56
N ASN A 86 16.83 -7.27 -10.57
CA ASN A 86 16.32 -8.21 -9.58
C ASN A 86 14.81 -7.97 -9.37
N PRO A 87 13.95 -8.86 -9.88
CA PRO A 87 12.51 -8.73 -9.72
C PRO A 87 12.02 -9.07 -8.31
N HIS A 88 12.85 -9.65 -7.44
CA HIS A 88 12.43 -10.01 -6.09
C HIS A 88 12.38 -8.79 -5.18
N VAL A 89 11.20 -8.50 -4.65
CA VAL A 89 10.94 -7.32 -3.83
C VAL A 89 10.25 -7.69 -2.52
N SER A 90 10.39 -6.81 -1.54
CA SER A 90 9.62 -6.85 -0.30
C SER A 90 8.86 -5.54 -0.14
N LEU A 91 7.57 -5.64 0.17
CA LEU A 91 6.72 -4.48 0.45
C LEU A 91 6.35 -4.50 1.92
N LEU A 92 6.39 -3.34 2.58
CA LEU A 92 5.93 -3.20 3.95
C LEU A 92 4.75 -2.24 3.99
N VAL A 93 3.62 -2.71 4.49
CA VAL A 93 2.41 -1.93 4.76
C VAL A 93 2.00 -2.10 6.22
N HIS A 94 1.43 -1.06 6.80
CA HIS A 94 1.02 -1.04 8.20
C HIS A 94 -0.14 -0.06 8.40
N ASP A 95 -0.91 -0.23 9.46
CA ASP A 95 -2.15 0.51 9.71
C ASP A 95 -2.01 1.75 10.62
N TRP A 96 -0.82 2.10 11.16
CA TRP A 96 -0.71 3.13 12.22
C TRP A 96 -0.71 4.63 11.84
N VAL A 97 -0.41 5.11 10.63
CA VAL A 97 -0.26 6.59 10.42
C VAL A 97 -0.65 7.10 9.03
N SER A 98 -1.41 6.36 8.23
CA SER A 98 -1.77 6.83 6.88
C SER A 98 -3.08 6.25 6.40
N HIS A 99 -4.19 6.76 6.92
CA HIS A 99 -5.50 6.43 6.38
C HIS A 99 -5.77 7.22 5.11
N ARG A 100 -6.32 6.55 4.10
CA ARG A 100 -7.08 7.24 3.07
C ARG A 100 -8.23 7.99 3.75
N PRO A 101 -8.45 9.28 3.45
CA PRO A 101 -9.68 9.95 3.85
C PRO A 101 -10.88 9.07 3.49
N PRO A 102 -11.86 8.88 4.39
CA PRO A 102 -13.01 8.04 4.10
C PRO A 102 -13.73 8.60 2.88
N THR A 103 -13.52 8.01 1.71
CA THR A 103 -14.22 8.38 0.49
C THR A 103 -15.68 7.99 0.66
N THR A 104 -16.57 8.96 0.62
CA THR A 104 -18.03 8.82 0.71
C THR A 104 -18.64 8.14 -0.54
N THR A 105 -18.11 6.98 -0.92
CA THR A 105 -18.53 6.21 -2.10
C THR A 105 -18.46 4.71 -1.84
N ALA A 106 -19.07 4.26 -0.75
CA ALA A 106 -19.79 2.99 -0.76
C ALA A 106 -21.07 3.15 -1.60
N ARG A 107 -20.93 3.44 -2.90
CA ARG A 107 -22.05 3.42 -3.84
C ARG A 107 -22.25 1.96 -4.26
N ARG A 108 -22.73 1.14 -3.31
CA ARG A 108 -23.41 -0.11 -3.64
C ARG A 108 -24.60 0.26 -4.52
N LEU A 109 -24.61 -0.23 -5.75
CA LEU A 109 -25.81 -0.28 -6.57
C LEU A 109 -26.84 -1.16 -5.85
N SER A 110 -27.81 -0.54 -5.19
CA SER A 110 -29.19 -1.04 -5.12
C SER A 110 -30.10 0.09 -4.65
N GLY A 111 -31.20 0.30 -5.37
CA GLY A 111 -32.11 1.43 -5.16
C GLY A 111 -32.86 1.39 -3.83
N GLY A 112 -33.29 2.57 -3.38
CA GLY A 112 -34.22 2.74 -2.27
C GLY A 112 -34.10 4.12 -1.62
N ASN A 113 -35.22 4.83 -1.56
CA ASN A 113 -35.37 6.22 -1.13
C ASN A 113 -34.90 6.55 0.32
N SER A 114 -34.62 7.84 0.50
CA SER A 114 -34.75 8.66 1.73
C SER A 114 -33.62 8.67 2.77
N SER A 115 -33.00 9.86 2.83
CA SER A 115 -32.81 10.69 4.04
C SER A 115 -31.61 10.43 4.98
N VAL A 116 -30.99 11.57 5.34
CA VAL A 116 -30.03 11.85 6.42
C VAL A 116 -28.58 11.40 6.17
N SER A 117 -27.77 12.34 5.65
CA SER A 117 -26.32 12.29 5.82
C SER A 117 -25.98 12.91 7.18
N PRO A 118 -25.45 12.16 8.17
CA PRO A 118 -24.95 12.78 9.39
C PRO A 118 -23.60 13.41 9.06
N SER A 119 -23.47 14.73 9.25
CA SER A 119 -22.18 15.40 9.26
C SER A 119 -21.32 14.78 10.36
N ARG A 120 -20.38 13.90 10.00
CA ARG A 120 -19.40 13.38 10.96
C ARG A 120 -18.57 14.57 11.44
N SER A 121 -18.72 14.96 12.71
CA SER A 121 -18.01 16.10 13.28
C SER A 121 -16.50 15.87 13.23
N SER A 122 -15.71 16.95 13.12
CA SER A 122 -14.24 16.91 13.17
C SER A 122 -13.72 16.23 14.44
N LEU A 123 -14.44 16.38 15.55
CA LEU A 123 -14.18 15.67 16.81
C LEU A 123 -14.45 14.17 16.70
N ALA A 124 -15.54 13.73 16.08
CA ALA A 124 -15.81 12.31 15.88
C ALA A 124 -14.75 11.67 14.97
N SER A 125 -14.28 12.40 13.96
CA SER A 125 -13.17 11.96 13.10
C SER A 125 -11.85 11.93 13.86
N LEU A 126 -11.58 12.91 14.73
CA LEU A 126 -10.40 12.93 15.60
C LEU A 126 -10.43 11.78 16.62
N LEU A 127 -11.56 11.53 17.28
CA LEU A 127 -11.73 10.43 18.23
C LEU A 127 -11.64 9.06 17.55
N LEU A 128 -12.13 8.96 16.31
CA LEU A 128 -11.92 7.76 15.49
C LEU A 128 -10.42 7.59 15.18
N ASN A 129 -9.75 8.64 14.70
CA ASN A 129 -8.31 8.61 14.41
C ASN A 129 -7.44 8.29 15.64
N LEU A 130 -7.79 8.83 16.81
CA LEU A 130 -7.09 8.56 18.08
C LEU A 130 -7.30 7.10 18.53
N ASN A 131 -8.52 6.59 18.46
CA ASN A 131 -8.79 5.18 18.77
C ASN A 131 -8.11 4.23 17.77
N THR A 132 -8.04 4.58 16.49
CA THR A 132 -7.34 3.77 15.48
C THR A 132 -5.83 3.79 15.68
N SER A 133 -5.24 4.92 16.05
CA SER A 133 -3.79 5.02 16.37
C SER A 133 -3.40 4.17 17.59
N ALA A 134 -4.33 3.97 18.54
CA ALA A 134 -4.12 3.12 19.71
C ALA A 134 -4.49 1.64 19.48
N MET A 135 -5.25 1.32 18.43
CA MET A 135 -5.69 -0.04 18.08
C MET A 135 -4.99 -0.64 16.84
N SER A 136 -4.12 0.12 16.18
CA SER A 136 -3.24 -0.39 15.12
C SER A 136 -2.45 -1.58 15.66
N SER A 137 -2.61 -2.73 15.00
CA SER A 137 -2.22 -4.01 15.60
C SER A 137 -1.31 -4.84 14.73
N ILE A 138 -1.11 -4.49 13.46
CA ILE A 138 -0.35 -5.32 12.53
C ILE A 138 0.50 -4.53 11.53
N SER A 139 1.64 -5.12 11.15
CA SER A 139 2.35 -4.79 9.91
C SER A 139 2.44 -6.03 9.03
N ALA A 140 2.27 -5.84 7.73
CA ALA A 140 2.34 -6.90 6.74
C ALA A 140 3.56 -6.68 5.84
N THR A 141 4.50 -7.62 5.89
CA THR A 141 5.62 -7.72 4.95
C THR A 141 5.20 -8.65 3.82
N ILE A 142 5.06 -8.12 2.61
CA ILE A 142 4.61 -8.85 1.43
C ILE A 142 5.84 -9.16 0.57
N HIS A 143 6.05 -10.43 0.28
CA HIS A 143 7.08 -10.90 -0.63
C HIS A 143 6.47 -11.08 -2.02
N GLY A 144 7.12 -10.55 -3.04
CA GLY A 144 6.58 -10.58 -4.39
C GLY A 144 7.63 -10.56 -5.48
N SER A 145 7.15 -10.79 -6.71
CA SER A 145 7.93 -10.64 -7.92
C SER A 145 7.39 -9.44 -8.69
N ALA A 146 8.26 -8.45 -8.90
CA ALA A 146 7.95 -7.26 -9.65
C ALA A 146 8.23 -7.46 -11.14
N ARG A 147 7.43 -6.81 -11.99
CA ARG A 147 7.77 -6.59 -13.40
C ARG A 147 7.36 -5.20 -13.85
N VAL A 148 8.12 -4.64 -14.77
CA VAL A 148 7.79 -3.39 -15.44
C VAL A 148 6.87 -3.72 -16.62
N VAL A 149 5.73 -3.05 -16.69
CA VAL A 149 4.79 -3.22 -17.82
C VAL A 149 5.40 -2.57 -19.08
N PRO A 150 5.36 -3.22 -20.25
CA PRO A 150 5.85 -2.63 -21.48
C PRO A 150 5.08 -1.36 -21.83
N ALA A 151 5.81 -0.32 -22.23
CA ALA A 151 5.23 0.98 -22.55
C ALA A 151 4.31 0.90 -23.78
N GLY A 152 3.20 1.66 -23.75
CA GLY A 152 2.27 1.77 -24.88
C GLY A 152 1.29 0.61 -25.04
N THR A 153 1.33 -0.38 -24.15
CA THR A 153 0.40 -1.52 -24.15
C THR A 153 -0.94 -1.17 -23.50
N ASP A 154 -1.99 -1.92 -23.85
CA ASP A 154 -3.29 -1.79 -23.19
C ASP A 154 -3.25 -2.20 -21.71
N GLU A 155 -2.33 -3.11 -21.36
CA GLU A 155 -2.04 -3.47 -19.97
C GLU A 155 -1.52 -2.26 -19.18
N GLU A 156 -0.57 -1.52 -19.75
CA GLU A 156 -0.02 -0.32 -19.11
C GLU A 156 -1.11 0.73 -18.90
N ARG A 157 -1.95 0.97 -19.92
CA ARG A 157 -3.06 1.93 -19.84
C ARG A 157 -4.05 1.54 -18.75
N PHE A 158 -4.43 0.27 -18.70
CA PHE A 158 -5.36 -0.25 -17.69
C PHE A 158 -4.84 -0.02 -16.27
N TYR A 159 -3.62 -0.47 -15.98
CA TYR A 159 -3.05 -0.34 -14.64
C TYR A 159 -2.72 1.10 -14.27
N ARG A 160 -2.28 1.92 -15.24
CA ARG A 160 -2.08 3.37 -15.03
C ARG A 160 -3.39 4.04 -14.65
N GLN A 161 -4.48 3.76 -15.37
CA GLN A 161 -5.80 4.32 -15.07
C GLN A 161 -6.30 3.87 -13.70
N ALA A 162 -6.27 2.57 -13.42
CA ALA A 162 -6.67 2.02 -12.12
C ALA A 162 -5.85 2.63 -10.97
N HIS A 163 -4.57 2.91 -11.21
CA HIS A 163 -3.70 3.54 -10.22
C HIS A 163 -4.04 5.02 -9.98
N LEU A 164 -4.35 5.77 -11.05
CA LEU A 164 -4.78 7.16 -10.96
C LEU A 164 -6.13 7.30 -10.25
N ASP A 165 -7.12 6.48 -10.62
CA ASP A 165 -8.46 6.49 -10.04
C ASP A 165 -8.43 6.24 -8.53
N ASN A 166 -7.54 5.35 -8.10
CA ASN A 166 -7.34 5.02 -6.70
C ASN A 166 -6.42 5.98 -5.94
N ASN A 167 -5.81 6.99 -6.57
CA ASN A 167 -4.89 7.92 -5.90
C ASN A 167 -5.22 9.40 -6.24
N THR A 168 -6.48 9.79 -6.09
CA THR A 168 -7.02 11.13 -6.41
C THR A 168 -6.94 12.17 -5.27
N PHE A 169 -6.29 11.82 -4.15
CA PHE A 169 -6.47 12.47 -2.85
C PHE A 169 -5.89 13.88 -2.68
N ASP A 170 -4.97 14.33 -3.53
CA ASP A 170 -4.40 15.68 -3.41
C ASP A 170 -5.33 16.78 -3.97
N SER A 171 -6.50 16.40 -4.48
CA SER A 171 -7.55 17.37 -4.85
C SER A 171 -8.19 18.07 -3.64
N ASP A 172 -8.08 17.48 -2.45
CA ASP A 172 -8.78 17.92 -1.22
C ASP A 172 -7.80 18.45 -0.14
N ALA A 173 -6.49 18.41 -0.41
CA ALA A 173 -5.44 18.91 0.49
C ALA A 173 -5.31 20.45 0.48
N GLY A 174 -6.21 21.17 -0.19
CA GLY A 174 -6.37 22.62 -0.06
C GLY A 174 -7.05 23.06 1.25
N ALA A 175 -7.50 22.11 2.09
CA ALA A 175 -8.16 22.39 3.37
C ALA A 175 -7.47 21.66 4.54
N GLY A 176 -6.26 22.09 4.89
CA GLY A 176 -5.76 22.06 6.26
C GLY A 176 -5.14 20.74 6.75
N PHE A 177 -3.86 20.53 6.48
CA PHE A 177 -2.92 19.88 7.40
C PHE A 177 -1.46 20.18 6.97
N ASN A 178 -0.88 21.27 7.49
CA ASN A 178 0.57 21.53 7.40
C ASN A 178 1.22 21.12 8.74
N PRO A 179 1.88 19.95 8.84
CA PRO A 179 2.53 19.50 10.08
C PRO A 179 3.80 20.28 10.44
N PHE A 180 4.35 21.06 9.50
CA PHE A 180 5.40 22.04 9.75
C PHE A 180 4.77 23.42 9.82
N GLY A 181 4.31 23.79 11.02
CA GLY A 181 3.67 25.07 11.28
C GLY A 181 4.59 26.25 10.94
N GLN A 182 4.32 26.90 9.81
CA GLN A 182 4.65 28.31 9.64
C GLN A 182 3.32 29.07 9.68
N PRO A 183 3.11 29.96 10.67
CA PRO A 183 1.85 30.70 10.77
C PRO A 183 1.71 31.59 9.54
N GLY A 184 0.69 31.30 8.72
CA GLY A 184 0.33 32.10 7.56
C GLY A 184 0.03 33.53 7.96
N GLY A 185 0.95 34.43 7.61
CA GLY A 185 0.73 35.86 7.60
C GLY A 185 -0.37 36.20 6.60
N GLY A 186 -1.32 37.02 7.04
CA GLY A 186 -2.46 37.44 6.25
C GLY A 186 -2.07 38.06 4.91
N ALA A 187 -2.90 37.76 3.91
CA ALA A 187 -2.86 38.33 2.58
C ALA A 187 -2.70 39.86 2.61
N ARG A 188 -1.64 40.35 1.97
CA ARG A 188 -1.61 41.68 1.38
C ARG A 188 -1.05 41.59 -0.03
N ALA A 189 -1.80 42.19 -0.94
CA ALA A 189 -1.52 42.29 -2.36
C ALA A 189 -0.25 43.10 -2.65
N GLY A 190 0.45 42.72 -3.72
CA GLY A 190 1.32 43.62 -4.49
C GLY A 190 2.69 43.04 -4.89
N GLY A 191 2.96 43.02 -6.20
CA GLY A 191 4.29 43.31 -6.76
C GLY A 191 5.18 42.13 -7.17
N ASP A 192 5.27 41.90 -8.47
CA ASP A 192 6.43 41.55 -9.31
C ASP A 192 7.56 40.61 -8.82
N SER A 193 7.79 39.63 -9.72
CA SER A 193 9.07 39.00 -10.09
C SER A 193 9.60 37.78 -9.32
N ALA A 194 9.95 36.80 -10.17
CA ALA A 194 10.99 35.78 -10.03
C ALA A 194 10.72 34.53 -9.17
N ALA A 195 10.56 33.42 -9.89
CA ALA A 195 11.09 32.08 -9.59
C ALA A 195 11.34 31.74 -8.12
N SER A 196 10.41 31.00 -7.53
CA SER A 196 10.70 30.12 -6.39
C SER A 196 9.64 29.03 -6.36
N GLY A 197 10.10 27.78 -6.44
CA GLY A 197 9.28 26.58 -6.58
C GLY A 197 8.21 26.48 -5.50
N THR A 198 6.97 26.40 -5.95
CA THR A 198 5.85 25.92 -5.14
C THR A 198 5.99 24.40 -5.08
N GLU A 199 6.34 23.86 -3.92
CA GLU A 199 6.42 22.43 -3.68
C GLU A 199 4.99 21.87 -3.67
N ASP A 200 4.51 21.45 -4.84
CA ASP A 200 3.13 21.02 -5.02
C ASP A 200 2.98 19.55 -4.60
N GLY A 201 2.25 19.36 -3.50
CA GLY A 201 2.05 18.08 -2.83
C GLY A 201 1.25 17.11 -3.69
N GLY A 202 1.96 16.20 -4.36
CA GLY A 202 1.52 14.86 -4.76
C GLY A 202 0.55 14.74 -5.94
N ARG A 203 -0.24 15.79 -6.27
CA ARG A 203 -1.03 15.83 -7.52
C ARG A 203 -0.14 16.05 -8.75
N GLU A 204 1.03 16.65 -8.56
CA GLU A 204 2.05 16.90 -9.59
C GLU A 204 3.14 15.81 -9.65
N CYS A 205 2.95 14.61 -9.07
CA CYS A 205 3.93 13.53 -9.32
C CYS A 205 3.93 13.03 -10.78
N PHE A 206 2.94 13.46 -11.57
CA PHE A 206 2.97 13.39 -13.03
C PHE A 206 3.19 14.79 -13.58
N VAL A 207 4.45 15.23 -13.64
CA VAL A 207 4.80 16.40 -14.47
C VAL A 207 4.42 16.04 -15.90
N ALA A 208 3.51 16.80 -16.51
CA ALA A 208 3.12 16.62 -17.90
C ALA A 208 4.39 16.71 -18.78
N GLY A 209 4.86 15.57 -19.28
CA GLY A 209 6.11 15.46 -20.03
C GLY A 209 7.14 14.47 -19.44
N GLU A 210 6.99 14.03 -18.19
CA GLU A 210 7.81 12.93 -17.65
C GLU A 210 7.23 11.56 -18.02
N GLU A 211 8.05 10.73 -18.66
CA GLU A 211 7.68 9.35 -18.97
C GLU A 211 7.61 8.54 -17.67
N VAL A 212 6.41 8.18 -17.20
CA VAL A 212 6.24 7.34 -16.01
C VAL A 212 5.93 5.90 -16.40
N ARG A 213 6.64 4.95 -15.77
CA ARG A 213 6.48 3.52 -16.01
C ARG A 213 5.65 2.85 -14.94
N VAL A 214 4.80 1.91 -15.37
CA VAL A 214 3.97 1.09 -14.48
C VAL A 214 4.76 -0.13 -14.03
N ILE A 215 4.78 -0.36 -12.72
CA ILE A 215 5.32 -1.56 -12.09
C ILE A 215 4.15 -2.33 -11.49
N ILE A 216 4.13 -3.64 -11.70
CA ILE A 216 3.24 -4.52 -10.97
C ILE A 216 4.05 -5.50 -10.13
N VAL A 217 3.56 -5.80 -8.93
CA VAL A 217 4.14 -6.80 -8.03
C VAL A 217 3.10 -7.90 -7.82
N ALA A 218 3.41 -9.09 -8.32
CA ALA A 218 2.62 -10.29 -8.02
C ALA A 218 2.95 -10.76 -6.60
N VAL A 219 1.93 -10.90 -5.77
CA VAL A 219 2.10 -11.31 -4.37
C VAL A 219 2.36 -12.81 -4.28
N ARG A 220 3.44 -13.20 -3.60
CA ARG A 220 3.87 -14.61 -3.43
C ARG A 220 3.72 -15.09 -2.00
N GLY A 221 3.94 -14.22 -1.01
CA GLY A 221 3.77 -14.56 0.38
C GLY A 221 3.61 -13.31 1.24
N VAL A 222 3.11 -13.49 2.45
CA VAL A 222 2.93 -12.42 3.42
C VAL A 222 3.35 -12.89 4.78
N ARG A 223 4.04 -12.02 5.51
CA ARG A 223 4.33 -12.16 6.92
C ARG A 223 3.60 -11.05 7.67
N ILE A 224 2.75 -11.41 8.62
CA ILE A 224 2.13 -10.45 9.53
C ILE A 224 2.89 -10.49 10.86
N SER A 225 3.21 -9.32 11.36
CA SER A 225 3.74 -9.15 12.72
C SER A 225 2.85 -8.20 13.51
N ASP A 226 2.64 -8.51 14.79
CA ASP A 226 1.95 -7.62 15.72
C ASP A 226 2.92 -6.95 16.70
N TRP A 227 2.43 -5.92 17.40
CA TRP A 227 3.22 -5.21 18.41
C TRP A 227 3.56 -6.07 19.64
N LYS A 228 2.92 -7.24 19.80
CA LYS A 228 3.18 -8.20 20.87
C LYS A 228 4.31 -9.17 20.52
N GLY A 229 4.87 -9.09 19.32
CA GLY A 229 5.96 -9.94 18.85
C GLY A 229 5.51 -11.27 18.24
N ASN A 230 4.21 -11.45 17.98
CA ASN A 230 3.73 -12.62 17.24
C ASN A 230 3.98 -12.45 15.75
N VAL A 231 4.33 -13.55 15.10
CA VAL A 231 4.56 -13.62 13.65
C VAL A 231 3.73 -14.75 13.07
N LYS A 232 3.13 -14.50 11.91
CA LYS A 232 2.41 -15.50 11.12
C LYS A 232 2.85 -15.37 9.67
N ASP A 233 3.04 -16.52 9.03
CA ASP A 233 3.52 -16.61 7.66
C ASP A 233 2.47 -17.25 6.76
N TRP A 234 2.25 -16.63 5.60
CA TRP A 234 1.36 -17.12 4.57
C TRP A 234 2.09 -17.21 3.24
N GLU A 235 1.80 -18.28 2.51
CA GLU A 235 2.20 -18.45 1.13
C GLU A 235 0.96 -18.46 0.25
N LEU A 236 1.00 -17.67 -0.82
CA LEU A 236 -0.04 -17.69 -1.82
C LEU A 236 0.22 -18.84 -2.79
N VAL A 237 -0.68 -19.82 -2.73
CA VAL A 237 -0.64 -20.99 -3.59
C VAL A 237 -1.74 -20.83 -4.64
N GLY A 238 -1.40 -21.05 -5.91
CA GLY A 238 -2.37 -20.97 -6.99
C GLY A 238 -3.56 -21.93 -6.78
N PRO A 239 -4.73 -21.65 -7.37
CA PRO A 239 -5.96 -22.44 -7.16
C PRO A 239 -5.82 -23.94 -7.44
N ALA A 240 -4.84 -24.36 -8.25
CA ALA A 240 -4.55 -25.77 -8.52
C ALA A 240 -3.89 -26.53 -7.35
N ALA A 241 -3.21 -25.84 -6.42
CA ALA A 241 -2.43 -26.48 -5.36
C ALA A 241 -3.03 -26.29 -3.94
N ALA A 242 -4.07 -25.46 -3.78
CA ALA A 242 -4.83 -25.31 -2.53
C ALA A 242 -5.62 -26.56 -2.11
N GLY A 243 -5.71 -27.58 -2.97
CA GLY A 243 -6.36 -28.87 -2.69
C GLY A 243 -5.46 -29.96 -2.10
N GLN A 244 -4.15 -29.72 -1.96
CA GLN A 244 -3.23 -30.69 -1.37
C GLN A 244 -3.02 -30.36 0.11
N ARG A 245 -3.77 -31.05 0.98
CA ARG A 245 -3.48 -31.10 2.42
C ARG A 245 -2.00 -31.45 2.63
N PRO A 246 -1.29 -30.82 3.58
CA PRO A 246 0.06 -31.25 3.92
C PRO A 246 0.01 -32.72 4.33
N VAL A 247 0.81 -33.56 3.67
CA VAL A 247 0.98 -34.97 4.03
C VAL A 247 1.50 -35.00 5.46
N LEU A 248 0.65 -35.46 6.38
CA LEU A 248 1.04 -35.76 7.75
C LEU A 248 2.08 -36.89 7.70
N VAL A 249 3.35 -36.54 7.80
CA VAL A 249 4.42 -37.51 8.02
C VAL A 249 4.39 -37.89 9.49
N ASN A 250 3.46 -38.77 9.86
CA ASN A 250 3.54 -39.53 11.11
C ASN A 250 4.06 -40.93 10.77
N GLY A 251 5.30 -41.22 11.17
CA GLY A 251 5.87 -42.55 11.08
C GLY A 251 7.24 -42.62 11.72
N VAL A 252 7.29 -42.88 13.02
CA VAL A 252 8.43 -43.54 13.65
C VAL A 252 7.87 -44.74 14.41
N SER A 253 8.44 -45.91 14.10
CA SER A 253 8.12 -47.24 14.62
C SER A 253 8.38 -47.39 16.12
#